data_AF-A0A2D6WTQ7-F1
#
_entry.id   AF-A0A2D6WTQ7-F1
#
_cell.length_a   1.000
_cell.length_b   1.000
_cell.length_c   1.000
_cell.angle_alpha   90.00
_cell.angle_beta   90.00
_cell.angle_gamma   90.00
#
_symmetry.space_group_name_H-M   'P 1'
#
loop_
_entity.id
_entity.type
_entity.pdbx_description
1 polymer ?
#
loop_
_entity_poly.entity_id
_entity_poly.type
_entity_poly.pdbx_seq_one_letter_code
_entity_poly.pdbx_strand_id
1 'polypeptide(L)'
;MLMARSLPCIPSGCSACCRETTMPITKAEAARLARRTGMAQTDFAVQNDGALTLLNNAETRACVFLLTDSADVNAEGLCSVYEIRPKGCQTYPYVLNPQDEAVIDEGCPHRTQFPSPPEGIDTVLLNLEERIVREGSAD
;
A
#
# COMPACT_ATOMS: atom_id res chain seq x y z
N MET A 1 -17.14 -1.87 23.28
CA MET A 1 -16.44 -3.17 23.13
C MET A 1 -15.81 -3.16 21.74
N LEU A 2 -14.61 -2.58 21.59
CA LEU A 2 -13.94 -2.49 20.29
C LEU A 2 -13.46 -3.89 19.91
N MET A 3 -14.25 -4.58 19.08
CA MET A 3 -13.72 -5.64 18.25
C MET A 3 -12.73 -4.97 17.31
N ALA A 4 -11.47 -4.85 17.72
CA ALA A 4 -10.36 -4.67 16.81
C ALA A 4 -10.41 -5.90 15.89
N ARG A 5 -11.19 -5.79 14.81
CA ARG A 5 -11.31 -6.82 13.78
C ARG A 5 -9.87 -7.08 13.34
N SER A 6 -9.34 -8.21 13.76
CA SER A 6 -8.01 -8.66 13.37
C SER A 6 -8.01 -8.70 11.85
N LEU A 7 -7.27 -7.79 11.22
CA LEU A 7 -7.08 -7.80 9.78
C LEU A 7 -6.58 -9.21 9.42
N PRO A 8 -7.23 -9.94 8.49
CA PRO A 8 -6.93 -11.35 8.24
C PRO A 8 -5.47 -11.56 7.81
N CYS A 9 -4.83 -10.52 7.27
CA CYS A 9 -3.46 -10.53 6.79
C CYS A 9 -2.40 -10.82 7.87
N ILE A 10 -2.59 -10.36 9.11
CA ILE A 10 -1.59 -10.59 10.18
C ILE A 10 -1.57 -12.04 10.65
N PRO A 11 -2.71 -12.66 11.06
CA PRO A 11 -2.71 -14.05 11.50
C PRO A 11 -2.43 -15.04 10.37
N SER A 12 -2.68 -14.67 9.10
CA SER A 12 -2.34 -15.52 7.95
C SER A 12 -0.93 -15.31 7.39
N GLY A 13 -0.15 -14.36 7.94
CA GLY A 13 1.16 -13.99 7.39
C GLY A 13 1.09 -13.45 5.96
N CYS A 14 -0.10 -13.09 5.46
CA CYS A 14 -0.31 -12.76 4.06
C CYS A 14 0.40 -11.46 3.68
N SER A 15 1.25 -11.57 2.65
CA SER A 15 2.02 -10.46 2.09
C SER A 15 1.67 -10.17 0.62
N ALA A 16 0.58 -10.73 0.08
CA ALA A 16 0.26 -10.70 -1.34
C ALA A 16 0.19 -9.28 -1.94
N CYS A 17 -0.37 -8.30 -1.24
CA CYS A 17 -0.45 -6.91 -1.73
C CYS A 17 0.91 -6.18 -1.78
N CYS A 18 1.94 -6.74 -1.13
CA CYS A 18 3.31 -6.24 -1.19
C CYS A 18 4.09 -6.86 -2.36
N ARG A 19 3.48 -7.70 -3.20
CA ARG A 19 4.12 -8.37 -4.34
C ARG A 19 3.79 -7.63 -5.62
N GLU A 20 4.80 -7.32 -6.42
CA GLU A 20 4.69 -6.59 -7.69
C GLU A 20 3.84 -5.32 -7.56
N THR A 21 3.94 -4.66 -6.40
CA THR A 21 3.06 -3.56 -6.06
C THR A 21 3.39 -2.32 -6.89
N THR A 22 2.35 -1.64 -7.38
CA THR A 22 2.45 -0.33 -8.05
C THR A 22 1.98 0.80 -7.14
N MET A 23 2.06 0.60 -5.82
CA MET A 23 1.52 1.52 -4.82
C MET A 23 2.08 2.95 -4.98
N PRO A 24 1.24 3.93 -5.34
CA PRO A 24 1.64 5.32 -5.38
C PRO A 24 1.70 5.88 -3.96
N ILE A 25 2.61 6.82 -3.74
CA ILE A 25 2.82 7.50 -2.47
C ILE A 25 2.93 9.00 -2.70
N THR A 26 2.54 9.77 -1.69
CA THR A 26 2.72 11.22 -1.69
C THR A 26 4.18 11.58 -1.40
N LYS A 27 4.62 12.77 -1.83
CA LYS A 27 5.92 13.39 -1.48
C LYS A 27 6.09 13.46 0.05
N ALA A 28 5.00 13.70 0.79
CA ALA A 28 5.03 13.71 2.26
C ALA A 28 5.24 12.32 2.89
N GLU A 29 4.67 11.27 2.30
CA GLU A 29 4.92 9.89 2.73
C GLU A 29 6.34 9.45 2.38
N ALA A 30 6.83 9.76 1.18
CA ALA A 30 8.21 9.51 0.79
C ALA A 30 9.20 10.17 1.76
N ALA A 31 9.01 11.46 2.09
CA ALA A 31 9.84 12.16 3.06
C ALA A 31 9.77 11.54 4.47
N ARG A 32 8.59 11.08 4.89
CA ARG A 32 8.41 10.39 6.17
C ARG A 32 9.15 9.05 6.20
N LEU A 33 9.06 8.26 5.14
CA LEU A 33 9.75 6.98 5.01
C LEU A 33 11.25 7.19 5.05
N ALA A 34 11.80 8.09 4.21
CA ALA A 34 13.22 8.42 4.18
C ALA A 34 13.76 8.82 5.56
N ARG A 35 13.03 9.70 6.28
CA ARG A 35 13.43 10.13 7.63
C ARG A 35 13.43 8.98 8.64
N ARG A 36 12.50 8.04 8.52
CA ARG A 36 12.29 6.95 9.49
C ARG A 36 13.18 5.74 9.24
N THR A 37 13.55 5.48 8.00
CA THR A 37 14.41 4.35 7.61
C THR A 37 15.86 4.76 7.42
N GLY A 38 16.14 6.04 7.15
CA GLY A 38 17.45 6.53 6.75
C GLY A 38 17.80 6.25 5.29
N MET A 39 16.88 5.67 4.51
CA MET A 39 17.08 5.36 3.10
C MET A 39 16.93 6.63 2.24
N ALA A 40 17.66 6.70 1.13
CA ALA A 40 17.38 7.71 0.13
C ALA A 40 16.06 7.39 -0.58
N GLN A 41 15.32 8.40 -1.03
CA GLN A 41 14.05 8.19 -1.73
C GLN A 41 14.22 7.27 -2.94
N THR A 42 15.32 7.41 -3.68
CA THR A 42 15.66 6.61 -4.86
C THR A 42 15.86 5.13 -4.56
N ASP A 43 16.07 4.75 -3.30
CA ASP A 43 16.28 3.36 -2.89
C ASP A 43 14.94 2.63 -2.65
N PHE A 44 13.83 3.36 -2.53
CA PHE A 44 12.52 2.78 -2.26
C PHE A 44 11.36 3.30 -3.11
N ALA A 45 11.55 4.36 -3.88
CA ALA A 45 10.53 4.94 -4.74
C ALA A 45 11.11 5.45 -6.05
N VAL A 46 10.30 5.39 -7.10
CA VAL A 46 10.60 5.91 -8.44
C VAL A 46 9.46 6.78 -8.93
N GLN A 47 9.76 7.75 -9.79
CA GLN A 47 8.75 8.52 -10.49
C GLN A 47 8.13 7.65 -11.60
N ASN A 48 6.82 7.43 -11.57
CA ASN A 48 6.07 6.66 -12.55
C ASN A 48 4.74 7.36 -12.85
N ASP A 49 4.50 7.71 -14.11
CA ASP A 49 3.28 8.40 -14.59
C ASP A 49 2.89 9.62 -13.73
N GLY A 50 3.87 10.41 -13.33
CA GLY A 50 3.67 11.59 -12.49
C GLY A 50 3.54 11.28 -10.99
N ALA A 51 3.44 10.03 -10.54
CA ALA A 51 3.43 9.71 -9.12
C ALA A 51 4.77 9.15 -8.63
N LEU A 52 5.10 9.34 -7.35
CA LEU A 52 6.09 8.48 -6.72
C LEU A 52 5.45 7.11 -6.47
N THR A 53 6.11 6.04 -6.89
CA THR A 53 5.64 4.66 -6.72
C THR A 53 6.68 3.85 -5.98
N LEU A 54 6.24 2.99 -5.06
CA LEU A 54 7.14 2.10 -4.32
C LEU A 54 7.87 1.12 -5.26
N LEU A 55 9.16 0.93 -5.00
CA LEU A 55 9.99 -0.03 -5.71
C LEU A 55 9.74 -1.46 -5.23
N ASN A 56 10.00 -2.40 -6.14
CA ASN A 56 10.06 -3.83 -5.83
C ASN A 56 11.50 -4.33 -6.00
N ASN A 57 11.93 -5.21 -5.11
CA ASN A 57 13.18 -5.97 -5.24
C ASN A 57 13.05 -6.94 -6.44
N ALA A 58 14.08 -6.98 -7.29
CA ALA A 58 14.04 -7.74 -8.54
C ALA A 58 13.99 -9.27 -8.35
N GLU A 59 14.58 -9.79 -7.27
CA GLU A 59 14.67 -11.23 -7.00
C GLU A 59 13.38 -11.74 -6.34
N THR A 60 12.95 -11.08 -5.27
CA THR A 60 11.76 -11.48 -4.49
C THR A 60 10.45 -10.96 -5.09
N ARG A 61 10.53 -10.06 -6.08
CA ARG A 61 9.40 -9.33 -6.68
C ARG A 61 8.51 -8.62 -5.65
N ALA A 62 9.04 -8.37 -4.45
CA ALA A 62 8.32 -7.75 -3.36
C ALA A 62 8.70 -6.28 -3.20
N CYS A 63 7.80 -5.49 -2.64
CA CYS A 63 8.07 -4.15 -2.17
C CYS A 63 9.37 -4.15 -1.36
N VAL A 64 10.24 -3.17 -1.59
CA VAL A 64 11.55 -3.08 -0.90
C VAL A 64 11.45 -3.05 0.63
N PHE A 65 10.27 -2.76 1.19
CA PHE A 65 10.02 -2.80 2.62
C PHE A 65 9.51 -4.14 3.14
N LEU A 66 9.23 -5.13 2.28
CA LEU A 66 8.80 -6.45 2.71
C LEU A 66 10.02 -7.29 3.11
N LEU A 67 10.01 -7.78 4.35
CA LEU A 67 10.98 -8.76 4.83
C LEU A 67 10.55 -10.15 4.35
N THR A 68 11.19 -10.64 3.30
CA THR A 68 10.97 -11.95 2.67
C THR A 68 12.19 -12.32 1.82
N ASP A 69 12.41 -13.61 1.59
CA ASP A 69 13.43 -14.16 0.69
C ASP A 69 12.81 -14.93 -0.50
N SER A 70 11.48 -15.01 -0.55
CA SER A 70 10.75 -15.75 -1.57
C SER A 70 10.20 -14.83 -2.65
N ALA A 71 10.03 -15.33 -3.88
CA ALA A 71 9.30 -14.67 -4.97
C ALA A 71 7.84 -15.14 -5.11
N ASP A 72 7.41 -16.10 -4.27
CA ASP A 72 6.05 -16.61 -4.24
C ASP A 72 5.09 -15.56 -3.66
N VAL A 73 3.98 -15.33 -4.37
CA VAL A 73 2.94 -14.38 -3.97
C VAL A 73 2.26 -14.77 -2.66
N ASN A 74 2.21 -16.06 -2.34
CA ASN A 74 1.58 -16.59 -1.14
C ASN A 74 2.57 -16.81 0.01
N ALA A 75 3.87 -16.53 -0.20
CA ALA A 75 4.84 -16.64 0.88
C ALA A 75 4.58 -15.59 1.97
N GLU A 76 4.91 -15.96 3.19
CA GLU A 76 4.83 -15.05 4.33
C GLU A 76 5.78 -13.86 4.16
N GLY A 77 5.44 -12.75 4.80
CA GLY A 77 6.30 -11.59 4.84
C GLY A 77 5.81 -10.53 5.81
N LEU A 78 6.74 -9.76 6.37
CA LEU A 78 6.44 -8.67 7.29
C LEU A 78 6.96 -7.35 6.72
N CYS A 79 6.11 -6.33 6.68
CA CYS A 79 6.54 -4.99 6.29
C CYS A 79 7.44 -4.38 7.38
N SER A 80 8.69 -4.06 7.06
CA SER A 80 9.66 -3.44 7.97
C SER A 80 9.23 -2.05 8.46
N VAL A 81 8.33 -1.39 7.73
CA VAL A 81 7.78 -0.07 8.03
C VAL A 81 6.30 -0.10 8.40
N TYR A 82 5.81 -1.23 8.95
CA TYR A 82 4.38 -1.49 9.20
C TYR A 82 3.60 -0.33 9.85
N GLU A 83 4.19 0.32 10.86
CA GLU A 83 3.60 1.43 11.63
C GLU A 83 3.52 2.76 10.88
N ILE A 84 4.30 2.92 9.80
CA ILE A 84 4.38 4.15 9.02
C ILE A 84 4.08 3.91 7.54
N ARG A 85 3.39 2.81 7.24
CA ARG A 85 2.99 2.45 5.88
C ARG A 85 2.29 3.63 5.19
N PRO A 86 2.48 3.82 3.88
CA PRO A 86 1.68 4.78 3.12
C PRO A 86 0.18 4.53 3.29
N LYS A 87 -0.62 5.58 3.11
CA LYS A 87 -2.06 5.56 3.32
C LYS A 87 -2.74 4.49 2.47
N GLY A 88 -2.35 4.33 1.21
CA GLY A 88 -2.86 3.26 0.35
C GLY A 88 -2.60 1.86 0.91
N CYS A 89 -1.41 1.60 1.46
CA CYS A 89 -1.09 0.34 2.14
C CYS A 89 -1.86 0.14 3.45
N GLN A 90 -2.26 1.22 4.13
CA GLN A 90 -3.06 1.16 5.36
C GLN A 90 -4.55 0.90 5.06
N THR A 91 -5.07 1.44 3.95
CA THR A 91 -6.47 1.32 3.57
C THR A 91 -6.77 0.06 2.78
N TYR A 92 -5.76 -0.58 2.17
CA TYR A 92 -5.92 -1.86 1.49
C TYR A 92 -6.60 -2.90 2.40
N PRO A 93 -7.64 -3.64 1.92
CA PRO A 93 -8.01 -3.83 0.52
C PRO A 93 -9.09 -2.88 0.00
N TYR A 94 -9.38 -1.76 0.67
CA TYR A 94 -10.33 -0.78 0.14
C TYR A 94 -9.69 0.08 -0.94
N VAL A 95 -10.27 0.06 -2.14
CA VAL A 95 -9.82 0.78 -3.34
C VAL A 95 -11.01 1.47 -4.01
N LEU A 96 -10.75 2.44 -4.89
CA LEU A 96 -11.80 3.08 -5.69
C LEU A 96 -12.06 2.26 -6.96
N ASN A 97 -13.32 2.08 -7.31
CA ASN A 97 -13.72 1.57 -8.63
C ASN A 97 -13.74 2.74 -9.66
N PRO A 98 -14.00 2.47 -10.95
CA PRO A 98 -14.07 3.53 -11.97
C PRO A 98 -15.26 4.52 -11.82
N GLN A 99 -16.10 4.35 -10.79
CA GLN A 99 -17.19 5.25 -10.42
C GLN A 99 -16.87 6.05 -9.15
N ASP A 100 -15.62 6.03 -8.68
CA ASP A 100 -15.15 6.68 -7.45
C ASP A 100 -15.82 6.14 -6.17
N GLU A 101 -16.35 4.92 -6.23
CA GLU A 101 -16.93 4.24 -5.07
C GLU A 101 -15.88 3.34 -4.43
N ALA A 102 -15.82 3.33 -3.10
CA ALA A 102 -14.98 2.40 -2.39
C ALA A 102 -15.51 0.97 -2.54
N VAL A 103 -14.63 0.05 -2.93
CA VAL A 103 -14.89 -1.38 -3.09
C VAL A 103 -13.75 -2.19 -2.44
N ILE A 104 -13.95 -3.50 -2.29
CA ILE A 104 -12.88 -4.40 -1.86
C ILE A 104 -12.13 -4.87 -3.10
N ASP A 105 -10.81 -4.71 -3.10
CA ASP A 105 -9.93 -5.11 -4.20
C ASP A 105 -10.05 -6.61 -4.50
N GLU A 106 -10.31 -6.94 -5.78
CA GLU A 106 -10.44 -8.33 -6.23
C GLU A 106 -9.11 -9.11 -6.16
N GLY A 107 -7.97 -8.41 -6.17
CA GLY A 107 -6.64 -8.97 -5.99
C GLY A 107 -6.36 -9.45 -4.56
N CYS A 108 -7.18 -9.08 -3.57
CA CYS A 108 -6.99 -9.53 -2.20
C CYS A 108 -7.44 -11.00 -2.04
N PRO A 109 -6.54 -11.94 -1.67
CA PRO A 109 -6.91 -13.34 -1.48
C PRO A 109 -7.83 -13.58 -0.27
N HIS A 110 -7.94 -12.59 0.62
CA HIS A 110 -8.79 -12.65 1.82
C HIS A 110 -10.01 -11.73 1.73
N ARG A 111 -10.37 -11.21 0.54
CA ARG A 111 -11.43 -10.21 0.36
C ARG A 111 -12.76 -10.55 1.05
N THR A 112 -13.14 -11.82 1.06
CA THR A 112 -14.40 -12.30 1.68
C THR A 112 -14.42 -12.22 3.21
N GLN A 113 -13.26 -12.01 3.85
CA GLN A 113 -13.10 -11.90 5.30
C GLN A 113 -13.13 -10.44 5.78
N PHE A 114 -13.12 -9.47 4.87
CA PHE A 114 -13.23 -8.05 5.20
C PHE A 114 -14.70 -7.62 5.28
N PRO A 115 -15.04 -6.67 6.19
CA PRO A 115 -16.32 -6.00 6.08
C PRO A 115 -16.40 -5.18 4.80
N SER A 116 -17.62 -4.86 4.39
CA SER A 116 -17.88 -3.80 3.42
C SER A 116 -17.10 -2.53 3.78
N PRO A 117 -16.69 -1.74 2.77
CA PRO A 117 -15.98 -0.49 2.96
C PRO A 117 -16.66 0.40 4.03
N PRO A 118 -15.92 0.89 5.03
CA PRO A 118 -16.50 1.73 6.07
C PRO A 118 -16.93 3.08 5.51
N GLU A 119 -17.91 3.73 6.15
CA GLU A 119 -18.40 5.04 5.75
C GLU A 119 -17.26 6.08 5.65
N GLY A 120 -17.25 6.86 4.57
CA GLY A 120 -16.27 7.93 4.31
C GLY A 120 -14.90 7.47 3.80
N ILE A 121 -14.67 6.17 3.62
CA ILE A 121 -13.39 5.66 3.08
C ILE A 121 -13.17 6.07 1.61
N ASP A 122 -14.25 6.17 0.84
CA ASP A 122 -14.28 6.74 -0.52
C ASP A 122 -13.67 8.14 -0.54
N THR A 123 -14.13 9.03 0.34
CA THR A 123 -13.63 10.39 0.48
C THR A 123 -12.15 10.41 0.87
N VAL A 124 -11.72 9.49 1.75
CA VAL A 124 -10.31 9.37 2.14
C VAL A 124 -9.43 8.95 0.96
N LEU A 125 -9.90 7.99 0.15
CA LEU A 125 -9.19 7.50 -1.02
C LEU A 125 -9.14 8.55 -2.13
N LEU A 126 -10.24 9.26 -2.39
CA LEU A 126 -10.30 10.34 -3.38
C LEU A 126 -9.35 11.48 -3.03
N ASN A 127 -9.31 11.90 -1.76
CA ASN A 127 -8.36 12.92 -1.30
C ASN A 127 -6.90 12.45 -1.44
N LEU A 128 -6.63 11.15 -1.27
CA LEU A 128 -5.30 10.58 -1.47
C LEU A 128 -4.90 10.63 -2.95
N GLU A 129 -5.79 10.19 -3.84
CA GLU A 129 -5.57 10.22 -5.29
C GLU A 129 -5.37 11.65 -5.80
N GLU A 130 -6.25 12.58 -5.41
CA GLU A 130 -6.14 13.99 -5.79
C GLU A 130 -4.79 14.58 -5.37
N ARG A 131 -4.32 14.23 -4.16
CA ARG A 131 -3.03 14.68 -3.66
C ARG A 131 -1.87 14.12 -4.48
N ILE A 132 -1.89 12.83 -4.81
CA ILE A 132 -0.87 12.19 -5.63
C ILE A 132 -0.81 12.85 -7.02
N VAL A 133 -1.97 13.04 -7.67
CA VAL A 133 -2.07 13.67 -9.00
C VAL A 133 -1.56 15.11 -8.97
N ARG A 134 -1.92 15.88 -7.95
CA ARG A 134 -1.50 17.28 -7.80
C ARG A 134 0.01 17.40 -7.58
N GLU A 135 0.57 16.54 -6.73
CA GLU A 135 2.01 16.52 -6.48
C GLU A 135 2.80 16.07 -7.72
N GLY A 136 2.17 15.28 -8.59
CA GLY A 136 2.74 14.77 -9.83
C GLY A 136 2.65 15.67 -11.05
N SER A 137 1.61 16.51 -11.10
CA SER A 137 1.41 17.49 -12.19
C SER A 137 2.24 18.77 -12.00
N ALA A 138 3.01 18.86 -10.90
CA ALA A 138 3.76 20.04 -10.50
C ALA A 138 5.24 20.01 -10.94
N ASP A 139 5.65 19.02 -11.74
CA ASP A 139 7.02 18.81 -12.22
C ASP A 139 7.16 19.16 -13.72
#